data_AF-A0A9E3CF92-F1
#
_entry.id   AF-A0A9E3CF92-F1
#
_cell.length_a   1.000
_cell.length_b   1.000
_cell.length_c   1.000
_cell.angle_alpha   90.00
_cell.angle_beta   90.00
_cell.angle_gamma   90.00
#
_symmetry.space_group_name_H-M   'P 1'
#
loop_
_entity.id
_entity.type
_entity.pdbx_description
1 polymer ?
#
loop_
_entity_poly.entity_id
_entity_poly.type
_entity_poly.pdbx_seq_one_letter_code
_entity_poly.pdbx_strand_id
1 'polypeptide(L)'
;MPTVAEEYPARRQPDGTVWRRSGRGAQEGWTALEKYADPSYFADDAPPVIEIGEDPWPSDSELDHLAGKAAPMPPSAPLADEQPSGGVSAAEPTTDEEPEPMTAITEDFQFAPPEPRFTQWEHLPLPADPDRPKSEHNGWGWYKLPAPETGLPSAFPRATTIADTLDDQYGLNRWKRRETSVRLVQLLRMDPAEVIWRERTGEPVTVKDALDALDQAMAGDKVTAIDNTLDVIDNMMGGSLARELGECAHAWLGAINAGTALLRDVPEVVQPHVRHGLRVLAHRGIVVLPEYTERTILNDQGEETVAGKIDGIGRLLTTGELVLLDVKTNKDLKYSWLSYGVQVGGVYGWATKVLSADGKSWEPFPEIRQDFAVLLHLPSDQPERAQAITIDRWWGGEVMISSLEARRRRKEAKVEVPKHAIPVPSAEAVRYCEARNALSAITTADEGQAVYESFQDVWDDDLNQFAEAIAELL
;
A
#
# COMPACT_ATOMS: atom_id res chain seq x y z
N MET A 1 -28.28 -8.59 24.46
CA MET A 1 -27.08 -8.01 23.81
C MET A 1 -25.92 -8.93 24.17
N PRO A 2 -25.07 -9.32 23.21
CA PRO A 2 -23.95 -10.25 23.49
C PRO A 2 -23.08 -9.68 24.60
N THR A 3 -22.52 -10.45 25.52
CA THR A 3 -21.60 -9.97 26.59
C THR A 3 -20.25 -9.49 26.00
N VAL A 4 -19.39 -8.87 26.82
CA VAL A 4 -18.03 -8.49 26.35
C VAL A 4 -17.24 -9.74 25.95
N ALA A 5 -17.36 -10.82 26.71
CA ALA A 5 -16.70 -12.08 26.41
C ALA A 5 -17.25 -12.74 25.12
N GLU A 6 -18.55 -12.64 24.84
CA GLU A 6 -19.15 -13.12 23.58
C GLU A 6 -18.70 -12.31 22.36
N GLU A 7 -18.61 -10.98 22.49
CA GLU A 7 -18.20 -10.10 21.41
C GLU A 7 -16.67 -10.12 21.18
N TYR A 8 -15.90 -10.31 22.26
CA TYR A 8 -14.45 -10.34 22.25
C TYR A 8 -13.92 -11.53 23.07
N PRO A 9 -13.92 -12.77 22.55
CA PRO A 9 -13.49 -13.94 23.31
C PRO A 9 -12.07 -13.79 23.87
N ALA A 10 -11.84 -14.36 25.05
CA ALA A 10 -10.53 -14.33 25.69
C ALA A 10 -9.49 -15.04 24.82
N ARG A 11 -8.24 -14.58 24.88
CA ARG A 11 -7.17 -15.05 23.98
C ARG A 11 -5.99 -15.54 24.80
N ARG A 12 -5.62 -16.80 24.64
CA ARG A 12 -4.37 -17.34 25.20
C ARG A 12 -3.25 -17.16 24.18
N GLN A 13 -2.17 -16.51 24.61
CA GLN A 13 -0.96 -16.36 23.83
C GLN A 13 -0.07 -17.60 23.97
N PRO A 14 0.92 -17.83 23.08
CA PRO A 14 1.82 -18.98 23.14
C PRO A 14 2.62 -19.11 24.46
N ASP A 15 2.79 -18.01 25.20
CA ASP A 15 3.41 -17.99 26.53
C ASP A 15 2.46 -18.48 27.66
N GLY A 16 1.23 -18.85 27.33
CA GLY A 16 0.18 -19.29 28.25
C GLY A 16 -0.67 -18.17 28.85
N THR A 17 -0.32 -16.90 28.60
CA THR A 17 -0.99 -15.72 29.16
C THR A 17 -2.37 -15.54 28.54
N VAL A 18 -3.42 -15.43 29.38
CA VAL A 18 -4.80 -15.20 28.93
C VAL A 18 -5.17 -13.72 28.99
N TRP A 19 -5.36 -13.12 27.83
CA TRP A 19 -5.78 -11.75 27.66
C TRP A 19 -7.31 -11.66 27.55
N ARG A 20 -7.89 -10.72 28.30
CA ARG A 20 -9.33 -10.44 28.37
C ARG A 20 -9.58 -8.94 28.17
N ARG A 21 -10.73 -8.52 27.64
CA ARG A 21 -11.06 -7.09 27.58
C ARG A 21 -11.52 -6.52 28.92
N SER A 22 -11.30 -5.22 29.13
CA SER A 22 -11.85 -4.46 30.26
C SER A 22 -13.31 -3.97 30.03
N GLY A 23 -13.80 -3.99 28.79
CA GLY A 23 -15.17 -3.55 28.45
C GLY A 23 -15.46 -3.49 26.94
N ARG A 24 -16.64 -2.98 26.56
CA ARG A 24 -17.12 -2.94 25.15
C ARG A 24 -16.62 -1.77 24.32
N GLY A 25 -16.28 -0.64 24.94
CA GLY A 25 -15.97 0.59 24.18
C GLY A 25 -14.74 0.39 23.31
N ALA A 26 -14.65 1.01 22.12
CA ALA A 26 -13.47 0.90 21.25
C ALA A 26 -12.14 1.22 21.97
N GLN A 27 -12.21 2.07 23.01
CA GLN A 27 -11.09 2.46 23.87
C GLN A 27 -10.77 1.47 25.00
N GLU A 28 -11.53 0.40 25.22
CA GLU A 28 -11.28 -0.60 26.27
C GLU A 28 -10.18 -1.59 25.84
N GLY A 29 -9.32 -1.99 26.78
CA GLY A 29 -8.04 -2.65 26.47
C GLY A 29 -8.06 -4.13 26.74
N TRP A 30 -7.01 -4.83 26.30
CA TRP A 30 -6.76 -6.20 26.74
C TRP A 30 -5.89 -6.17 28.00
N THR A 31 -6.18 -7.06 28.94
CA THR A 31 -5.43 -7.23 30.19
C THR A 31 -5.26 -8.70 30.52
N ALA A 32 -4.08 -9.07 31.00
CA ALA A 32 -3.82 -10.38 31.59
C ALA A 32 -4.24 -10.45 33.07
N LEU A 33 -4.46 -9.29 33.71
CA LEU A 33 -4.80 -9.20 35.13
C LEU A 33 -6.31 -9.32 35.31
N GLU A 34 -6.74 -10.40 35.97
CA GLU A 34 -8.17 -10.76 36.10
C GLU A 34 -9.01 -9.64 36.73
N LYS A 35 -8.45 -8.93 37.72
CA LYS A 35 -9.11 -7.80 38.40
C LYS A 35 -9.48 -6.61 37.48
N TYR A 36 -8.89 -6.53 36.29
CA TYR A 36 -9.15 -5.45 35.32
C TYR A 36 -9.96 -5.93 34.11
N ALA A 37 -10.25 -7.24 34.04
CA ALA A 37 -11.06 -7.80 32.98
C ALA A 37 -12.55 -7.59 33.26
N ASP A 38 -13.35 -7.50 32.20
CA ASP A 38 -14.80 -7.44 32.30
C ASP A 38 -15.33 -8.69 33.03
N PRO A 39 -16.28 -8.55 33.97
CA PRO A 39 -16.79 -9.69 34.74
C PRO A 39 -17.36 -10.83 33.87
N SER A 40 -17.81 -10.55 32.65
CA SER A 40 -18.39 -11.56 31.75
C SER A 40 -17.40 -12.65 31.32
N TYR A 41 -16.08 -12.45 31.44
CA TYR A 41 -15.09 -13.50 31.18
C TYR A 41 -15.04 -14.59 32.26
N PHE A 42 -15.68 -14.36 33.40
CA PHE A 42 -15.68 -15.27 34.54
C PHE A 42 -17.08 -15.80 34.87
N ALA A 43 -18.05 -15.56 33.98
CA ALA A 43 -19.38 -16.14 34.07
C ALA A 43 -19.34 -17.62 33.68
N ASP A 44 -20.26 -18.42 34.21
CA ASP A 44 -20.32 -19.87 33.93
C ASP A 44 -20.58 -20.17 32.44
N ASP A 45 -21.17 -19.23 31.71
CA ASP A 45 -21.49 -19.27 30.29
C ASP A 45 -20.49 -18.50 29.41
N ALA A 46 -19.35 -18.08 29.98
CA ALA A 46 -18.32 -17.38 29.21
C ALA A 46 -17.80 -18.26 28.05
N PRO A 47 -17.63 -17.71 26.84
CA PRO A 47 -17.03 -18.44 25.73
C PRO A 47 -15.65 -19.00 26.08
N PRO A 48 -15.26 -20.14 25.49
CA PRO A 48 -13.95 -20.72 25.72
C PRO A 48 -12.84 -19.75 25.28
N VAL A 49 -11.70 -19.83 25.97
CA VAL A 49 -10.48 -19.09 25.60
C VAL A 49 -10.01 -19.59 24.24
N ILE A 50 -9.83 -18.67 23.30
CA ILE A 50 -9.25 -18.94 21.99
C ILE A 50 -7.74 -19.06 22.16
N GLU A 51 -7.19 -20.21 21.77
CA GLU A 51 -5.75 -20.42 21.69
C GLU A 51 -5.23 -19.71 20.43
N ILE A 52 -4.39 -18.69 20.60
CA ILE A 52 -3.67 -18.03 19.50
C ILE A 52 -2.38 -18.81 19.29
N GLY A 53 -2.32 -19.62 18.24
CA GLY A 53 -1.10 -20.36 17.87
C GLY A 53 -1.26 -21.83 17.50
N GLU A 54 -2.47 -22.36 17.42
CA GLU A 54 -2.72 -23.62 16.70
C GLU A 54 -3.50 -23.32 15.41
N ASP A 55 -2.87 -23.70 14.30
CA ASP A 55 -3.29 -23.49 12.91
C ASP A 55 -4.80 -23.72 12.69
N PRO A 56 -5.59 -22.71 12.25
CA PRO A 56 -7.03 -22.88 12.04
C PRO A 56 -7.39 -23.38 10.63
N TRP A 57 -6.42 -23.85 9.84
CA TRP A 57 -6.73 -24.45 8.54
C TRP A 57 -7.15 -25.91 8.69
N PRO A 58 -8.33 -26.32 8.16
CA PRO A 58 -8.64 -27.73 8.04
C PRO A 58 -7.57 -28.40 7.18
N SER A 59 -7.08 -29.56 7.61
CA SER A 59 -6.14 -30.37 6.85
C SER A 59 -6.62 -30.51 5.39
N ASP A 60 -5.68 -30.55 4.45
CA ASP A 60 -5.85 -30.56 2.98
C ASP A 60 -6.89 -31.54 2.38
N SER A 61 -7.56 -32.37 3.19
CA SER A 61 -8.62 -33.29 2.77
C SER A 61 -10.04 -32.70 2.70
N GLU A 62 -10.29 -31.44 3.09
CA GLU A 62 -11.65 -30.83 3.05
C GLU A 62 -11.84 -29.72 2.01
N LEU A 63 -10.80 -29.33 1.27
CA LEU A 63 -10.86 -28.29 0.22
C LEU A 63 -11.34 -28.80 -1.16
N ASP A 64 -11.50 -30.12 -1.34
CA ASP A 64 -11.91 -30.71 -2.63
C ASP A 64 -13.41 -30.56 -2.97
N HIS A 65 -14.24 -30.03 -2.05
CA HIS A 65 -15.69 -29.96 -2.24
C HIS A 65 -16.24 -28.56 -2.57
N LEU A 66 -15.39 -27.54 -2.67
CA LEU A 66 -15.80 -26.17 -3.05
C LEU A 66 -15.32 -25.72 -4.45
N ALA A 67 -14.59 -26.57 -5.18
CA ALA A 67 -14.21 -26.34 -6.58
C ALA A 67 -15.40 -26.61 -7.55
N GLY A 68 -16.48 -25.84 -7.41
CA GLY A 68 -17.63 -25.86 -8.29
C GLY A 68 -17.52 -24.83 -9.43
N LYS A 69 -17.09 -25.28 -10.61
CA LYS A 69 -17.34 -24.70 -11.96
C LYS A 69 -17.05 -23.20 -12.15
N ALA A 70 -15.79 -22.85 -12.42
CA ALA A 70 -15.45 -21.65 -13.20
C ALA A 70 -15.27 -22.03 -14.68
N ALA A 71 -15.95 -21.31 -15.57
CA ALA A 71 -15.85 -21.48 -17.02
C ALA A 71 -14.51 -20.93 -17.55
N PRO A 72 -13.96 -21.49 -18.65
CA PRO A 72 -12.67 -21.07 -19.18
C PRO A 72 -12.78 -19.69 -19.85
N MET A 73 -11.88 -18.78 -19.48
CA MET A 73 -11.71 -17.48 -20.15
C MET A 73 -10.77 -17.60 -21.37
N PRO A 74 -11.00 -16.82 -22.44
CA PRO A 74 -10.20 -16.85 -23.67
C PRO A 74 -8.84 -16.12 -23.52
N PRO A 75 -7.86 -16.42 -24.41
CA PRO A 75 -6.49 -15.91 -24.31
C PRO A 75 -6.40 -14.42 -24.65
N SER A 76 -5.65 -13.66 -23.85
CA SER A 76 -5.30 -12.27 -24.15
C SER A 76 -3.95 -12.19 -24.88
N ALA A 77 -3.94 -11.39 -25.95
CA ALA A 77 -2.82 -11.14 -26.86
C ALA A 77 -1.72 -10.23 -26.23
N PRO A 78 -0.55 -10.08 -26.87
CA PRO A 78 0.72 -9.79 -26.21
C PRO A 78 0.89 -8.30 -25.87
N LEU A 79 1.56 -8.02 -24.76
CA LEU A 79 2.03 -6.68 -24.41
C LEU A 79 3.54 -6.58 -24.59
N ALA A 80 3.93 -5.57 -25.36
CA ALA A 80 5.30 -5.25 -25.73
C ALA A 80 6.13 -4.75 -24.53
N ASP A 81 7.43 -5.03 -24.60
CA ASP A 81 8.45 -4.47 -23.70
C ASP A 81 8.48 -2.95 -23.82
N GLU A 82 8.24 -2.23 -22.72
CA GLU A 82 8.71 -0.86 -22.56
C GLU A 82 9.40 -0.70 -21.20
N GLN A 83 10.70 -0.45 -21.27
CA GLN A 83 11.45 0.22 -20.22
C GLN A 83 11.00 1.69 -20.16
N PRO A 84 10.77 2.30 -18.99
CA PRO A 84 10.54 3.74 -18.94
C PRO A 84 11.88 4.45 -19.08
N SER A 85 12.18 4.90 -20.31
CA SER A 85 13.26 5.83 -20.59
C SER A 85 12.83 7.27 -20.33
N GLY A 86 13.60 7.98 -19.50
CA GLY A 86 13.94 9.40 -19.69
C GLY A 86 12.80 10.43 -19.76
N GLY A 87 12.65 11.19 -18.68
CA GLY A 87 11.84 12.40 -18.63
C GLY A 87 12.41 13.58 -19.42
N VAL A 88 11.51 14.50 -19.76
CA VAL A 88 11.69 15.90 -20.19
C VAL A 88 10.27 16.51 -20.05
N SER A 89 9.96 17.67 -19.49
CA SER A 89 10.68 18.78 -18.86
C SER A 89 9.65 19.44 -17.93
N ALA A 90 9.75 19.21 -16.62
CA ALA A 90 9.33 20.23 -15.66
C ALA A 90 10.41 21.31 -15.68
N ALA A 91 10.02 22.55 -15.37
CA ALA A 91 10.88 23.72 -15.36
C ALA A 91 12.29 23.45 -14.80
N GLU A 92 13.26 24.13 -15.41
CA GLU A 92 14.71 24.08 -15.19
C GLU A 92 15.15 23.57 -13.80
N PRO A 93 16.09 22.61 -13.72
CA PRO A 93 16.75 22.32 -12.46
C PRO A 93 17.68 23.50 -12.18
N THR A 94 17.26 24.41 -11.30
CA THR A 94 18.22 25.26 -10.61
C THR A 94 19.11 24.34 -9.80
N THR A 95 20.28 24.02 -10.33
CA THR A 95 21.46 23.70 -9.53
C THR A 95 21.88 24.97 -8.80
N ASP A 96 21.03 25.44 -7.91
CA ASP A 96 21.48 26.22 -6.78
C ASP A 96 21.68 25.18 -5.69
N GLU A 97 22.93 25.01 -5.28
CA GLU A 97 23.19 24.60 -3.90
C GLU A 97 22.32 25.54 -3.06
N GLU A 98 21.16 25.06 -2.59
CA GLU A 98 20.46 25.78 -1.54
C GLU A 98 21.50 25.91 -0.44
N PRO A 99 21.93 27.13 -0.08
CA PRO A 99 22.73 27.26 1.12
C PRO A 99 21.87 26.64 2.20
N GLU A 100 22.45 25.68 2.95
CA GLU A 100 21.79 25.19 4.16
C GLU A 100 21.20 26.40 4.87
N PRO A 101 19.96 26.36 5.38
CA PRO A 101 19.40 27.47 6.11
C PRO A 101 20.22 27.60 7.40
N MET A 102 21.38 28.24 7.28
CA MET A 102 22.07 28.96 8.31
C MET A 102 20.97 29.85 8.85
N THR A 103 20.44 29.48 10.00
CA THR A 103 19.51 30.29 10.79
C THR A 103 19.95 31.72 10.66
N ALA A 104 19.26 32.49 9.81
CA ALA A 104 19.61 33.86 9.54
C ALA A 104 19.33 34.59 10.85
N ILE A 105 20.39 34.86 11.59
CA ILE A 105 20.36 35.71 12.76
C ILE A 105 19.96 37.09 12.20
N THR A 106 18.75 37.55 12.51
CA THR A 106 18.32 38.89 12.13
C THR A 106 19.27 39.92 12.77
N GLU A 107 19.31 41.15 12.27
CA GLU A 107 20.19 42.22 12.81
C GLU A 107 20.00 42.46 14.34
N ASP A 108 18.94 41.90 14.93
CA ASP A 108 18.60 41.94 16.35
C ASP A 108 18.94 40.66 17.15
N PHE A 109 19.74 39.73 16.61
CA PHE A 109 20.06 38.43 17.22
C PHE A 109 18.84 37.54 17.54
N GLN A 110 17.74 37.71 16.81
CA GLN A 110 16.56 36.86 16.93
C GLN A 110 16.57 35.80 15.83
N PHE A 111 16.34 34.54 16.19
CA PHE A 111 16.09 33.49 15.23
C PHE A 111 14.82 33.85 14.46
N ALA A 112 14.92 34.02 13.14
CA ALA A 112 13.72 34.12 12.31
C ALA A 112 12.87 32.87 12.56
N PRO A 113 11.56 33.00 12.85
CA PRO A 113 10.70 31.84 13.00
C PRO A 113 10.77 31.02 11.71
N PRO A 114 10.81 29.67 11.80
CA PRO A 114 10.85 28.83 10.62
C PRO A 114 9.66 29.17 9.71
N GLU A 115 9.88 29.16 8.41
CA GLU A 115 8.83 29.47 7.46
C GLU A 115 7.63 28.53 7.67
N PRO A 116 6.40 29.06 7.71
CA PRO A 116 5.23 28.25 7.92
C PRO A 116 5.03 27.31 6.73
N ARG A 117 4.85 26.02 7.03
CA ARG A 117 4.68 24.94 6.06
C ARG A 117 3.21 24.60 5.89
N PHE A 118 2.86 24.12 4.70
CA PHE A 118 1.49 23.79 4.34
C PHE A 118 1.44 22.54 3.46
N THR A 119 0.32 21.82 3.51
CA THR A 119 0.04 20.77 2.54
C THR A 119 -0.19 21.37 1.14
N GLN A 120 0.02 20.58 0.09
CA GLN A 120 0.14 21.09 -1.27
C GLN A 120 -1.17 21.67 -1.84
N TRP A 121 -2.28 20.96 -1.62
CA TRP A 121 -3.53 21.23 -2.34
C TRP A 121 -4.53 22.03 -1.51
N GLU A 122 -4.70 21.67 -0.24
CA GLU A 122 -5.65 22.26 0.70
C GLU A 122 -5.02 23.36 1.57
N HIS A 123 -3.69 23.54 1.48
CA HIS A 123 -2.94 24.50 2.27
C HIS A 123 -3.17 24.35 3.78
N LEU A 124 -3.25 23.11 4.27
CA LEU A 124 -3.40 22.83 5.70
C LEU A 124 -2.07 23.09 6.42
N PRO A 125 -2.06 23.81 7.55
CA PRO A 125 -0.84 24.15 8.27
C PRO A 125 -0.13 22.92 8.81
N LEU A 126 1.16 22.80 8.49
CA LEU A 126 2.06 21.75 8.98
C LEU A 126 2.97 22.30 10.10
N PRO A 127 3.42 21.45 11.04
CA PRO A 127 4.43 21.86 12.02
C PRO A 127 5.77 22.18 11.33
N ALA A 128 6.68 22.80 12.08
CA ALA A 128 8.06 22.98 11.65
C ALA A 128 8.69 21.62 11.24
N ASP A 129 9.64 21.66 10.30
CA ASP A 129 10.34 20.44 9.91
C ASP A 129 11.01 19.77 11.12
N PRO A 130 10.81 18.45 11.27
CA PRO A 130 11.49 17.74 12.34
C PRO A 130 12.99 17.77 12.07
N ASP A 131 13.77 17.91 13.14
CA ASP A 131 15.24 17.82 13.09
C ASP A 131 15.65 16.36 12.84
N ARG A 132 15.53 15.95 11.57
CA ARG A 132 15.76 14.60 11.05
C ARG A 132 16.40 14.71 9.67
N PRO A 133 17.24 13.75 9.28
CA PRO A 133 17.76 13.69 7.92
C PRO A 133 16.63 13.71 6.90
N LYS A 134 16.75 14.59 5.89
CA LYS A 134 15.80 14.64 4.77
C LYS A 134 15.90 13.34 3.97
N SER A 135 14.76 12.73 3.69
CA SER A 135 14.69 11.53 2.86
C SER A 135 14.88 11.89 1.39
N GLU A 136 15.96 11.43 0.78
CA GLU A 136 16.14 11.49 -0.65
C GLU A 136 15.57 10.25 -1.33
N HIS A 137 14.96 10.43 -2.50
CA HIS A 137 14.38 9.34 -3.28
C HIS A 137 14.93 9.29 -4.71
N ASN A 138 14.94 8.11 -5.34
CA ASN A 138 15.22 7.95 -6.76
C ASN A 138 13.93 8.06 -7.62
N GLY A 139 14.05 7.91 -8.94
CA GLY A 139 12.91 7.95 -9.87
C GLY A 139 11.84 6.87 -9.66
N TRP A 140 12.14 5.83 -8.87
CA TRP A 140 11.20 4.77 -8.47
C TRP A 140 10.58 5.03 -7.08
N GLY A 141 10.89 6.17 -6.46
CA GLY A 141 10.48 6.51 -5.10
C GLY A 141 11.22 5.74 -4.00
N TRP A 142 12.31 5.03 -4.34
CA TRP A 142 13.11 4.29 -3.36
C TRP A 142 14.02 5.22 -2.60
N TYR A 143 14.24 4.93 -1.32
CA TYR A 143 15.13 5.71 -0.47
C TYR A 143 16.56 5.65 -0.98
N LYS A 144 17.26 6.79 -1.03
CA LYS A 144 18.72 6.85 -1.22
C LYS A 144 19.37 7.00 0.15
N LEU A 145 19.99 5.94 0.65
CA LEU A 145 20.57 5.87 2.00
C LEU A 145 21.97 5.27 1.94
N PRO A 146 22.84 5.54 2.92
CA PRO A 146 24.14 4.87 3.01
C PRO A 146 23.94 3.36 3.17
N ALA A 147 24.58 2.55 2.33
CA ALA A 147 24.57 1.09 2.51
C ALA A 147 25.27 0.72 3.82
N PRO A 148 24.70 -0.18 4.66
CA PRO A 148 25.28 -0.50 5.96
C PRO A 148 26.73 -1.00 5.93
N GLU A 149 27.10 -1.73 4.88
CA GLU A 149 28.40 -2.39 4.76
C GLU A 149 29.48 -1.46 4.19
N THR A 150 29.09 -0.51 3.34
CA THR A 150 30.03 0.30 2.55
C THR A 150 29.94 1.80 2.84
N GLY A 151 28.85 2.27 3.44
CA GLY A 151 28.53 3.68 3.62
C GLY A 151 28.20 4.44 2.32
N LEU A 152 28.26 3.78 1.15
CA LEU A 152 28.00 4.41 -0.13
C LEU A 152 26.49 4.58 -0.37
N PRO A 153 26.05 5.68 -1.00
CA PRO A 153 24.65 5.88 -1.34
C PRO A 153 24.10 4.71 -2.18
N SER A 154 23.04 4.07 -1.68
CA SER A 154 22.35 2.94 -2.29
C SER A 154 20.85 3.14 -2.26
N ALA A 155 20.14 2.51 -3.20
CA ALA A 155 18.69 2.62 -3.32
C ALA A 155 17.99 1.45 -2.61
N PHE A 156 17.05 1.75 -1.70
CA PHE A 156 16.27 0.76 -0.97
C PHE A 156 14.77 0.94 -1.22
N PRO A 157 14.02 -0.13 -1.58
CA PRO A 157 12.57 -0.06 -1.71
C PRO A 157 11.90 0.41 -0.42
N ARG A 158 10.73 1.04 -0.57
CA ARG A 158 9.94 1.50 0.57
C ARG A 158 9.19 0.33 1.20
N ALA A 159 8.93 0.41 2.50
CA ALA A 159 8.06 -0.54 3.20
C ALA A 159 6.71 -0.74 2.51
N THR A 160 6.07 0.34 2.04
CA THR A 160 4.80 0.27 1.29
C THR A 160 4.94 -0.51 -0.03
N THR A 161 6.08 -0.41 -0.71
CA THR A 161 6.34 -1.19 -1.94
C THR A 161 6.31 -2.69 -1.68
N ILE A 162 6.73 -3.14 -0.49
CA ILE A 162 6.66 -4.55 -0.10
C ILE A 162 5.27 -4.89 0.41
N ALA A 163 4.70 -4.04 1.26
CA ALA A 163 3.39 -4.21 1.86
C ALA A 163 2.26 -4.36 0.83
N ASP A 164 2.28 -3.56 -0.23
CA ASP A 164 1.22 -3.53 -1.24
C ASP A 164 1.35 -4.67 -2.27
N THR A 165 2.36 -5.54 -2.16
CA THR A 165 2.66 -6.55 -3.19
C THR A 165 1.54 -7.58 -3.38
N LEU A 166 0.92 -7.98 -2.27
CA LEU A 166 -0.12 -9.01 -2.20
C LEU A 166 -1.53 -8.42 -2.10
N ASP A 167 -1.65 -7.09 -2.01
CA ASP A 167 -2.95 -6.42 -1.92
C ASP A 167 -3.75 -6.57 -3.23
N ASP A 168 -5.05 -6.85 -3.08
CA ASP A 168 -5.99 -6.79 -4.19
C ASP A 168 -6.39 -5.34 -4.50
N GLN A 169 -5.84 -4.82 -5.60
CA GLN A 169 -6.11 -3.46 -6.07
C GLN A 169 -7.41 -3.32 -6.86
N TYR A 170 -8.14 -4.42 -7.11
CA TYR A 170 -9.30 -4.42 -8.00
C TYR A 170 -10.40 -3.45 -7.59
N GLY A 171 -10.80 -3.51 -6.31
CA GLY A 171 -11.82 -2.64 -5.75
C GLY A 171 -11.38 -1.17 -5.77
N LEU A 172 -10.13 -0.91 -5.36
CA LEU A 172 -9.56 0.43 -5.32
C LEU A 172 -9.49 1.06 -6.71
N ASN A 173 -9.06 0.31 -7.72
CA ASN A 173 -8.95 0.79 -9.10
C ASN A 173 -10.33 1.12 -9.69
N ARG A 174 -11.36 0.29 -9.43
CA ARG A 174 -12.73 0.61 -9.84
C ARG A 174 -13.27 1.86 -9.15
N TRP A 175 -12.99 2.02 -7.86
CA TRP A 175 -13.39 3.20 -7.10
C TRP A 175 -12.70 4.46 -7.63
N LYS A 176 -11.37 4.46 -7.79
CA LYS A 176 -10.60 5.58 -8.38
C LYS A 176 -11.18 5.99 -9.73
N ARG A 177 -11.38 5.02 -10.64
CA ARG A 177 -11.97 5.29 -11.96
C ARG A 177 -13.35 5.93 -11.86
N ARG A 178 -14.19 5.50 -10.91
CA ARG A 178 -15.51 6.11 -10.66
C ARG A 178 -15.38 7.54 -10.18
N GLU A 179 -14.54 7.80 -9.18
CA GLU A 179 -14.33 9.15 -8.64
C GLU A 179 -13.79 10.10 -9.70
N THR A 180 -12.74 9.72 -10.42
CA THR A 180 -12.19 10.50 -11.54
C THR A 180 -13.26 10.81 -12.60
N SER A 181 -14.09 9.83 -12.96
CA SER A 181 -15.19 10.03 -13.93
C SER A 181 -16.23 11.03 -13.40
N VAL A 182 -16.61 10.92 -12.13
CA VAL A 182 -17.55 11.85 -11.49
C VAL A 182 -16.98 13.26 -11.46
N ARG A 183 -15.69 13.42 -11.12
CA ARG A 183 -14.99 14.70 -11.07
C ARG A 183 -14.92 15.37 -12.43
N LEU A 184 -14.56 14.63 -13.47
CA LEU A 184 -14.52 15.16 -14.82
C LEU A 184 -15.92 15.60 -15.30
N VAL A 185 -16.96 14.82 -15.02
CA VAL A 185 -18.35 15.21 -15.35
C VAL A 185 -18.80 16.44 -14.55
N GLN A 186 -18.36 16.59 -13.30
CA GLN A 186 -18.61 17.80 -12.50
C GLN A 186 -17.90 19.00 -13.11
N LEU A 187 -16.61 18.86 -13.43
CA LEU A 187 -15.80 19.90 -14.06
C LEU A 187 -16.43 20.40 -15.36
N LEU A 188 -16.87 19.49 -16.24
CA LEU A 188 -17.52 19.80 -17.51
C LEU A 188 -18.88 20.51 -17.37
N ARG A 189 -19.48 20.53 -16.18
CA ARG A 189 -20.75 21.21 -15.90
C ARG A 189 -20.58 22.60 -15.26
N MET A 190 -19.36 22.96 -14.89
CA MET A 190 -19.03 24.25 -14.29
C MET A 190 -18.82 25.32 -15.36
N ASP A 191 -18.87 26.60 -14.97
CA ASP A 191 -18.53 27.69 -15.89
C ASP A 191 -17.03 27.63 -16.22
N PRO A 192 -16.60 27.70 -17.49
CA PRO A 192 -15.18 27.70 -17.86
C PRO A 192 -14.33 28.75 -17.13
N ALA A 193 -14.92 29.88 -16.73
CA ALA A 193 -14.23 30.95 -16.00
C ALA A 193 -14.23 30.74 -14.47
N GLU A 194 -14.89 29.71 -13.96
CA GLU A 194 -14.93 29.40 -12.54
C GLU A 194 -13.54 28.96 -12.06
N VAL A 195 -13.09 29.53 -10.93
CA VAL A 195 -11.82 29.17 -10.31
C VAL A 195 -12.03 27.94 -9.44
N ILE A 196 -11.35 26.84 -9.77
CA ILE A 196 -11.45 25.56 -9.06
C ILE A 196 -10.36 25.39 -8.02
N TRP A 197 -9.21 26.04 -8.20
CA TRP A 197 -8.10 25.95 -7.27
C TRP A 197 -7.27 27.23 -7.26
N ARG A 198 -6.67 27.53 -6.10
CA ARG A 198 -5.79 28.69 -5.92
C ARG A 198 -4.51 28.23 -5.26
N GLU A 199 -3.40 28.42 -5.95
CA GLU A 199 -2.10 28.33 -5.33
C GLU A 199 -1.91 29.50 -4.35
N ARG A 200 -1.14 29.29 -3.29
CA ARG A 200 -0.92 30.33 -2.26
C ARG A 200 -0.22 31.57 -2.82
N THR A 201 0.66 31.38 -3.81
CA THR A 201 1.49 32.43 -4.42
C THR A 201 1.39 32.48 -5.94
N GLY A 202 0.54 31.66 -6.54
CA GLY A 202 0.41 31.52 -7.99
C GLY A 202 -0.91 32.06 -8.53
N GLU A 203 -1.08 31.94 -9.85
CA GLU A 203 -2.33 32.31 -10.50
C GLU A 203 -3.45 31.31 -10.16
N PRO A 204 -4.70 31.78 -10.02
CA PRO A 204 -5.82 30.88 -9.86
C PRO A 204 -5.98 30.00 -11.09
N VAL A 205 -6.29 28.72 -10.86
CA VAL A 205 -6.58 27.76 -11.93
C VAL A 205 -8.09 27.75 -12.16
N THR A 206 -8.50 28.03 -13.40
CA THR A 206 -9.90 27.96 -13.82
C THR A 206 -10.28 26.58 -14.37
N VAL A 207 -11.58 26.33 -14.50
CA VAL A 207 -12.10 25.16 -15.21
C VAL A 207 -11.51 25.07 -16.62
N LYS A 208 -11.42 26.19 -17.34
CA LYS A 208 -10.84 26.22 -18.69
C LYS A 208 -9.37 25.78 -18.68
N ASP A 209 -8.56 26.27 -17.74
CA ASP A 209 -7.14 25.93 -17.69
C ASP A 209 -6.93 24.42 -17.43
N ALA A 210 -7.74 23.83 -16.56
CA ALA A 210 -7.73 22.40 -16.29
C ALA A 210 -8.14 21.56 -17.52
N LEU A 211 -9.16 21.99 -18.26
CA LEU A 211 -9.58 21.32 -19.49
C LEU A 211 -8.54 21.46 -20.61
N ASP A 212 -7.94 22.64 -20.78
CA ASP A 212 -6.85 22.86 -21.74
C ASP A 212 -5.64 21.97 -21.43
N ALA A 213 -5.29 21.79 -20.15
CA ALA A 213 -4.22 20.88 -19.73
C ALA A 213 -4.56 19.41 -20.05
N LEU A 214 -5.82 19.02 -19.92
CA LEU A 214 -6.27 17.68 -20.31
C LEU A 214 -6.22 17.48 -21.83
N ASP A 215 -6.65 18.46 -22.62
CA ASP A 215 -6.56 18.43 -24.08
C ASP A 215 -5.10 18.31 -24.54
N GLN A 216 -4.19 19.05 -23.92
CA GLN A 216 -2.75 18.94 -24.18
C GLN A 216 -2.20 17.55 -23.84
N ALA A 217 -2.61 16.97 -22.71
CA ALA A 217 -2.20 15.62 -22.32
C ALA A 217 -2.72 14.56 -23.29
N MET A 218 -3.96 14.69 -23.78
CA MET A 218 -4.54 13.78 -24.78
C MET A 218 -3.90 13.88 -26.16
N ALA A 219 -3.39 15.06 -26.53
CA ALA A 219 -2.67 15.28 -27.78
C ALA A 219 -1.21 14.79 -27.73
N GLY A 220 -0.69 14.47 -26.54
CA GLY A 220 0.67 13.98 -26.36
C GLY A 220 0.81 12.47 -26.52
N ASP A 221 2.04 12.02 -26.76
CA ASP A 221 2.35 10.60 -26.98
C ASP A 221 2.54 9.79 -25.67
N LYS A 222 2.52 10.46 -24.51
CA LYS A 222 2.78 9.84 -23.21
C LYS A 222 1.48 9.45 -22.53
N VAL A 223 1.19 8.15 -22.43
CA VAL A 223 0.02 7.61 -21.72
C VAL A 223 -0.07 8.14 -20.28
N THR A 224 1.07 8.27 -19.59
CA THR A 224 1.13 8.77 -18.21
C THR A 224 0.77 10.23 -18.05
N ALA A 225 0.81 11.04 -19.11
CA ALA A 225 0.45 12.45 -19.03
C ALA A 225 -1.04 12.63 -18.74
N ILE A 226 -1.89 11.79 -19.33
CA ILE A 226 -3.35 11.83 -19.10
C ILE A 226 -3.65 11.47 -17.64
N ASP A 227 -3.08 10.37 -17.15
CA ASP A 227 -3.29 9.92 -15.77
C ASP A 227 -2.87 10.98 -14.75
N ASN A 228 -1.69 11.58 -14.95
CA ASN A 228 -1.19 12.65 -14.07
C ASN A 228 -2.11 13.89 -14.07
N THR A 229 -2.59 14.32 -15.24
CA THR A 229 -3.50 15.47 -15.33
C THR A 229 -4.84 15.17 -14.66
N LEU A 230 -5.37 13.94 -14.81
CA LEU A 230 -6.60 13.53 -14.14
C LEU A 230 -6.45 13.53 -12.61
N ASP A 231 -5.31 13.08 -12.09
CA ASP A 231 -5.00 13.14 -10.66
C ASP A 231 -4.90 14.58 -10.16
N VAL A 232 -4.26 15.48 -10.93
CA VAL A 232 -4.19 16.91 -10.60
C VAL A 232 -5.59 17.53 -10.55
N ILE A 233 -6.44 17.25 -11.54
CA ILE A 233 -7.83 17.73 -11.56
C ILE A 233 -8.61 17.21 -10.35
N ASP A 234 -8.51 15.93 -10.01
CA ASP A 234 -9.18 15.39 -8.82
C ASP A 234 -8.71 16.09 -7.55
N ASN A 235 -7.40 16.30 -7.38
CA ASN A 235 -6.85 16.99 -6.21
C ASN A 235 -7.34 18.45 -6.11
N MET A 236 -7.36 19.19 -7.23
CA MET A 236 -7.91 20.56 -7.30
C MET A 236 -9.40 20.61 -6.98
N MET A 237 -10.14 19.54 -7.30
CA MET A 237 -11.57 19.40 -7.06
C MET A 237 -11.90 18.75 -5.69
N GLY A 238 -10.94 18.78 -4.76
CA GLY A 238 -11.11 18.34 -3.37
C GLY A 238 -10.93 16.83 -3.14
N GLY A 239 -10.38 16.09 -4.10
CA GLY A 239 -9.96 14.69 -3.91
C GLY A 239 -8.80 14.53 -2.93
N SER A 240 -8.02 15.60 -2.74
CA SER A 240 -6.86 15.64 -1.83
C SER A 240 -7.22 15.81 -0.35
N LEU A 241 -8.40 16.37 -0.03
CA LEU A 241 -8.78 16.80 1.32
C LEU A 241 -8.58 15.74 2.41
N ALA A 242 -9.12 14.54 2.22
CA ALA A 242 -9.03 13.49 3.22
C ALA A 242 -7.58 13.01 3.44
N ARG A 243 -6.77 12.99 2.38
CA ARG A 243 -5.35 12.62 2.42
C ARG A 243 -4.54 13.68 3.16
N GLU A 244 -4.70 14.95 2.80
CA GLU A 244 -3.94 16.05 3.40
C GLU A 244 -4.36 16.35 4.84
N LEU A 245 -5.64 16.19 5.19
CA LEU A 245 -6.10 16.27 6.58
C LEU A 245 -5.42 15.17 7.42
N GLY A 246 -5.32 13.97 6.87
CA GLY A 246 -4.62 12.85 7.49
C GLY A 246 -3.13 13.13 7.69
N GLU A 247 -2.46 13.64 6.66
CA GLU A 247 -1.05 14.06 6.72
C GLU A 247 -0.82 15.15 7.76
N CYS A 248 -1.68 16.17 7.80
CA CYS A 248 -1.61 17.25 8.77
C CYS A 248 -1.80 16.73 10.21
N ALA A 249 -2.82 15.90 10.45
CA ALA A 249 -3.06 15.31 11.77
C ALA A 249 -1.90 14.43 12.24
N HIS A 250 -1.33 13.66 11.31
CA HIS A 250 -0.18 12.79 11.55
C HIS A 250 1.07 13.59 11.93
N ALA A 251 1.42 14.59 11.12
CA ALA A 251 2.58 15.45 11.36
C ALA A 251 2.49 16.19 12.69
N TRP A 252 1.33 16.76 13.04
CA TRP A 252 1.15 17.44 14.32
C TRP A 252 1.22 16.50 15.51
N LEU A 253 0.64 15.29 15.41
CA LEU A 253 0.79 14.28 16.47
C LEU A 253 2.27 13.86 16.64
N GLY A 254 2.99 13.68 15.54
CA GLY A 254 4.43 13.43 15.53
C GLY A 254 5.22 14.55 16.21
N ALA A 255 4.93 15.81 15.90
CA ALA A 255 5.59 16.97 16.50
C ALA A 255 5.35 17.07 18.02
N ILE A 256 4.13 16.78 18.50
CA ILE A 256 3.85 16.69 19.94
C ILE A 256 4.67 15.56 20.57
N ASN A 257 4.69 14.37 19.96
CA ASN A 257 5.41 13.21 20.48
C ASN A 257 6.95 13.40 20.45
N ALA A 258 7.46 14.17 19.50
CA ALA A 258 8.86 14.57 19.44
C ALA A 258 9.22 15.68 20.45
N GLY A 259 8.23 16.29 21.11
CA GLY A 259 8.44 17.42 22.01
C GLY A 259 8.82 18.73 21.30
N THR A 260 8.55 18.84 20.01
CA THR A 260 8.87 20.03 19.19
C THR A 260 7.69 20.98 19.00
N ALA A 261 6.50 20.59 19.47
CA ALA A 261 5.29 21.42 19.47
C ALA A 261 4.51 21.28 20.79
N LEU A 262 3.66 22.26 21.11
CA LEU A 262 2.70 22.17 22.21
C LEU A 262 1.28 21.98 21.68
N LEU A 263 0.41 21.36 22.47
CA LEU A 263 -0.98 21.10 22.08
C LEU A 263 -1.76 22.38 21.73
N ARG A 264 -1.38 23.52 22.30
CA ARG A 264 -1.98 24.83 22.01
C ARG A 264 -1.62 25.36 20.61
N ASP A 265 -0.53 24.87 20.04
CA ASP A 265 -0.03 25.29 18.73
C ASP A 265 -0.67 24.47 17.61
N VAL A 266 -1.35 23.36 17.96
CA VAL A 266 -2.06 22.49 17.01
C VAL A 266 -3.26 23.23 16.40
N PRO A 267 -3.32 23.35 15.06
CA PRO A 267 -4.40 24.01 14.33
C PRO A 267 -5.78 23.41 14.64
N GLU A 268 -6.80 24.27 14.73
CA GLU A 268 -8.17 23.86 15.08
C GLU A 268 -8.71 22.73 14.18
N VAL A 269 -8.34 22.73 12.90
CA VAL A 269 -8.78 21.76 11.89
C VAL A 269 -8.38 20.30 12.21
N VAL A 270 -7.23 20.08 12.86
CA VAL A 270 -6.73 18.74 13.23
C VAL A 270 -6.61 18.53 14.74
N GLN A 271 -6.90 19.55 15.54
CA GLN A 271 -6.87 19.47 17.00
C GLN A 271 -7.72 18.32 17.58
N PRO A 272 -8.93 18.01 17.05
CA PRO A 272 -9.69 16.84 17.48
C PRO A 272 -8.92 15.52 17.32
N HIS A 273 -8.32 15.28 16.14
CA HIS A 273 -7.56 14.06 15.84
C HIS A 273 -6.36 13.91 16.78
N VAL A 274 -5.59 14.98 16.96
CA VAL A 274 -4.41 14.97 17.85
C VAL A 274 -4.82 14.69 19.31
N ARG A 275 -5.87 15.38 19.81
CA ARG A 275 -6.36 15.16 21.18
C ARG A 275 -6.86 13.75 21.42
N HIS A 276 -7.60 13.18 20.46
CA HIS A 276 -8.07 11.81 20.57
C HIS A 276 -6.95 10.79 20.48
N GLY A 277 -5.94 11.00 19.62
CA GLY A 277 -4.74 10.18 19.57
C GLY A 277 -3.97 10.17 20.90
N LEU A 278 -3.70 11.35 21.46
CA LEU A 278 -3.04 11.49 22.76
C LEU A 278 -3.86 10.84 23.89
N ARG A 279 -5.19 10.99 23.87
CA ARG A 279 -6.08 10.35 24.84
C ARG A 279 -6.01 8.82 24.76
N VAL A 280 -5.99 8.25 23.55
CA VAL A 280 -5.88 6.81 23.35
C VAL A 280 -4.53 6.31 23.88
N LEU A 281 -3.42 6.97 23.52
CA LEU A 281 -2.09 6.61 24.01
C LEU A 281 -2.03 6.66 25.55
N ALA A 282 -2.54 7.73 26.15
CA ALA A 282 -2.59 7.88 27.60
C ALA A 282 -3.45 6.79 28.27
N HIS A 283 -4.62 6.48 27.70
CA HIS A 283 -5.50 5.41 28.20
C HIS A 283 -4.85 4.02 28.13
N ARG A 284 -3.90 3.82 27.21
CA ARG A 284 -3.10 2.59 27.09
C ARG A 284 -1.82 2.60 27.89
N GLY A 285 -1.50 3.69 28.58
CA GLY A 285 -0.22 3.85 29.27
C GLY A 285 0.97 3.82 28.31
N ILE A 286 0.80 4.29 27.08
CA ILE A 286 1.86 4.39 26.07
C ILE A 286 2.41 5.82 26.07
N VAL A 287 3.72 5.94 26.27
CA VAL A 287 4.45 7.21 26.11
C VAL A 287 5.39 7.09 24.92
N VAL A 288 5.18 7.89 23.88
CA VAL A 288 6.05 7.91 22.71
C VAL A 288 7.39 8.53 23.06
N LEU A 289 8.47 7.90 22.63
CA LEU A 289 9.84 8.33 22.92
C LEU A 289 10.35 9.27 21.81
N PRO A 290 10.69 10.54 22.13
CA PRO A 290 11.10 11.53 21.13
C PRO A 290 12.26 11.10 20.23
N GLU A 291 13.21 10.33 20.75
CA GLU A 291 14.38 9.83 20.03
C GLU A 291 14.02 8.86 18.89
N TYR A 292 12.86 8.21 18.95
CA TYR A 292 12.39 7.25 17.96
C TYR A 292 11.24 7.78 17.09
N THR A 293 10.77 8.99 17.32
CA THR A 293 9.71 9.63 16.51
C THR A 293 10.24 10.02 15.14
N GLU A 294 9.49 9.66 14.09
CA GLU A 294 9.76 10.02 12.69
C GLU A 294 11.18 9.60 12.21
N ARG A 295 11.66 8.43 12.64
CA ARG A 295 13.00 7.93 12.28
C ARG A 295 12.96 7.04 11.03
N THR A 296 13.98 7.18 10.18
CA THR A 296 14.22 6.25 9.08
C THR A 296 14.86 4.97 9.60
N ILE A 297 14.40 3.82 9.11
CA ILE A 297 14.80 2.49 9.54
C ILE A 297 15.16 1.60 8.36
N LEU A 298 15.90 0.54 8.63
CA LEU A 298 16.26 -0.48 7.66
C LEU A 298 15.95 -1.87 8.20
N ASN A 299 15.26 -2.65 7.39
CA ASN A 299 15.09 -4.08 7.57
C ASN A 299 15.99 -4.80 6.56
N ASP A 300 17.03 -5.45 7.08
CA ASP A 300 18.04 -6.19 6.31
C ASP A 300 17.90 -7.72 6.50
N GLN A 301 16.77 -8.19 7.03
CA GLN A 301 16.56 -9.60 7.38
C GLN A 301 15.95 -10.43 6.23
N GLY A 302 15.38 -9.77 5.22
CA GLY A 302 14.77 -10.42 4.05
C GLY A 302 15.73 -10.62 2.87
N GLU A 303 15.23 -11.26 1.81
CA GLU A 303 15.96 -11.39 0.52
C GLU A 303 16.24 -10.03 -0.16
N GLU A 304 15.41 -9.03 0.13
CA GLU A 304 15.58 -7.63 -0.29
C GLU A 304 15.68 -6.77 0.96
N THR A 305 16.66 -5.87 1.03
CA THR A 305 16.76 -4.89 2.12
C THR A 305 15.73 -3.78 1.91
N VAL A 306 14.93 -3.47 2.92
CA VAL A 306 13.77 -2.57 2.83
C VAL A 306 13.93 -1.40 3.78
N ALA A 307 13.64 -0.19 3.31
CA ALA A 307 13.70 1.03 4.12
C ALA A 307 12.29 1.59 4.39
N GLY A 308 12.15 2.30 5.51
CA GLY A 308 10.91 2.94 5.87
C GLY A 308 11.10 4.04 6.90
N LYS A 309 10.04 4.79 7.19
CA LYS A 309 10.02 5.80 8.23
C LYS A 309 8.94 5.40 9.23
N ILE A 310 9.33 5.23 10.48
CA ILE A 310 8.41 4.89 11.57
C ILE A 310 7.82 6.16 12.17
N ASP A 311 6.58 6.07 12.63
CA ASP A 311 5.94 7.19 13.32
C ASP A 311 6.49 7.33 14.74
N GLY A 312 6.73 6.20 15.42
CA GLY A 312 7.45 6.21 16.68
C GLY A 312 7.61 4.85 17.34
N ILE A 313 8.34 4.88 18.46
CA ILE A 313 8.40 3.77 19.42
C ILE A 313 7.92 4.33 20.76
N GLY A 314 6.97 3.64 21.38
CA GLY A 314 6.44 3.97 22.68
C GLY A 314 6.99 3.08 23.77
N ARG A 315 7.00 3.58 25.00
CA ARG A 315 7.20 2.79 26.21
C ARG A 315 5.84 2.50 26.85
N LEU A 316 5.58 1.23 27.14
CA LEU A 316 4.46 0.82 27.98
C LEU A 316 4.82 1.09 29.43
N LEU A 317 4.14 2.03 30.09
CA LEU A 317 4.46 2.44 31.46
C LEU A 317 4.25 1.32 32.49
N THR A 318 3.38 0.35 32.19
CA THR A 318 3.07 -0.77 33.08
C THR A 318 4.15 -1.85 33.10
N THR A 319 4.79 -2.12 31.97
CA THR A 319 5.80 -3.19 31.83
C THR A 319 7.22 -2.65 31.63
N GLY A 320 7.36 -1.40 31.20
CA GLY A 320 8.63 -0.77 30.86
C GLY A 320 9.13 -1.11 29.45
N GLU A 321 8.49 -2.04 28.76
CA GLU A 321 8.89 -2.53 27.44
C GLU A 321 8.59 -1.51 26.33
N LEU A 322 9.33 -1.62 25.22
CA LEU A 322 9.16 -0.77 24.05
C LEU A 322 8.22 -1.42 23.02
N VAL A 323 7.35 -0.62 22.41
CA VAL A 323 6.38 -1.07 21.41
C VAL A 323 6.41 -0.15 20.20
N LEU A 324 6.44 -0.73 19.00
CA LEU A 324 6.37 0.02 17.75
C LEU A 324 4.98 0.66 17.59
N LEU A 325 4.95 1.89 17.07
CA LEU A 325 3.73 2.64 16.78
C LEU A 325 3.69 3.08 15.32
N ASP A 326 2.50 2.94 14.72
CA ASP A 326 2.16 3.49 13.40
C ASP A 326 0.75 4.09 13.48
N VAL A 327 0.53 5.23 12.85
CA VAL A 327 -0.68 6.03 12.90
C VAL A 327 -1.34 5.97 11.53
N LYS A 328 -2.64 5.64 11.51
CA LYS A 328 -3.43 5.59 10.29
C LYS A 328 -4.63 6.50 10.38
N THR A 329 -4.84 7.31 9.36
CA THR A 329 -5.87 8.37 9.33
C THR A 329 -7.01 8.10 8.35
N ASN A 330 -7.01 6.96 7.67
CA ASN A 330 -8.10 6.54 6.81
C ASN A 330 -9.41 6.39 7.58
N LYS A 331 -10.53 6.64 6.89
CA LYS A 331 -11.89 6.55 7.44
C LYS A 331 -12.20 5.20 8.09
N ASP A 332 -11.85 4.11 7.42
CA ASP A 332 -11.96 2.76 7.97
C ASP A 332 -10.80 1.87 7.47
N LEU A 333 -10.55 0.78 8.20
CA LEU A 333 -9.41 -0.11 7.96
C LEU A 333 -9.73 -1.29 7.01
N LYS A 334 -10.93 -1.36 6.42
CA LYS A 334 -11.47 -2.61 5.84
C LYS A 334 -10.60 -3.24 4.75
N TYR A 335 -9.91 -2.43 3.96
CA TYR A 335 -9.22 -2.88 2.74
C TYR A 335 -7.70 -2.94 2.88
N SER A 336 -7.13 -2.56 4.01
CA SER A 336 -5.69 -2.32 4.12
C SER A 336 -5.02 -3.13 5.24
N TRP A 337 -5.74 -4.08 5.86
CA TRP A 337 -5.19 -4.92 6.93
C TRP A 337 -3.93 -5.69 6.51
N LEU A 338 -3.89 -6.21 5.29
CA LEU A 338 -2.74 -6.95 4.77
C LEU A 338 -1.52 -6.05 4.65
N SER A 339 -1.62 -4.94 3.91
CA SER A 339 -0.55 -3.94 3.81
C SER A 339 -0.13 -3.38 5.18
N TYR A 340 -1.06 -3.08 6.10
CA TYR A 340 -0.70 -2.63 7.45
C TYR A 340 0.04 -3.68 8.25
N GLY A 341 -0.39 -4.95 8.19
CA GLY A 341 0.31 -6.03 8.87
C GLY A 341 1.72 -6.24 8.33
N VAL A 342 1.91 -6.20 7.02
CA VAL A 342 3.25 -6.31 6.40
C VAL A 342 4.09 -5.08 6.70
N GLN A 343 3.56 -3.87 6.60
CA GLN A 343 4.30 -2.63 6.86
C GLN A 343 4.73 -2.55 8.33
N VAL A 344 3.77 -2.65 9.25
CA VAL A 344 3.98 -2.38 10.68
C VAL A 344 4.52 -3.61 11.39
N GLY A 345 3.88 -4.77 11.22
CA GLY A 345 4.31 -6.02 11.87
C GLY A 345 5.55 -6.64 11.20
N GLY A 346 5.62 -6.58 9.87
CA GLY A 346 6.71 -7.14 9.07
C GLY A 346 7.91 -6.21 8.95
N VAL A 347 7.87 -5.24 8.02
CA VAL A 347 9.02 -4.42 7.66
C VAL A 347 9.53 -3.63 8.86
N TYR A 348 8.66 -2.91 9.56
CA TYR A 348 9.07 -2.09 10.71
C TYR A 348 9.34 -2.94 11.95
N GLY A 349 8.47 -3.92 12.22
CA GLY A 349 8.61 -4.80 13.37
C GLY A 349 9.91 -5.60 13.35
N TRP A 350 10.44 -5.94 12.19
CA TRP A 350 11.68 -6.72 12.04
C TRP A 350 12.88 -5.89 11.57
N ALA A 351 12.80 -4.57 11.64
CA ALA A 351 13.93 -3.70 11.33
C ALA A 351 15.09 -3.91 12.31
N THR A 352 16.32 -3.79 11.81
CA THR A 352 17.54 -4.00 12.61
C THR A 352 18.37 -2.74 12.75
N LYS A 353 18.07 -1.70 11.97
CA LYS A 353 18.81 -0.44 12.00
C LYS A 353 17.89 0.77 12.02
N VAL A 354 18.37 1.83 12.66
CA VAL A 354 17.81 3.19 12.62
C VAL A 354 18.87 4.11 12.03
N LEU A 355 18.50 4.97 11.09
CA LEU A 355 19.42 5.93 10.50
C LEU A 355 19.86 6.94 11.56
N SER A 356 21.16 7.19 11.69
CA SER A 356 21.72 8.15 12.64
C SER A 356 21.17 9.56 12.41
N ALA A 357 21.22 10.41 13.44
CA ALA A 357 20.67 11.77 13.37
C ALA A 357 21.32 12.64 12.28
N ASP A 358 22.58 12.36 11.90
CA ASP A 358 23.30 13.04 10.82
C ASP A 358 23.03 12.45 9.41
N GLY A 359 22.26 11.36 9.32
CA GLY A 359 21.90 10.70 8.06
C GLY A 359 23.01 9.88 7.40
N LYS A 360 24.17 9.73 8.05
CA LYS A 360 25.38 9.17 7.43
C LYS A 360 25.69 7.73 7.82
N SER A 361 25.09 7.24 8.91
CA SER A 361 25.39 5.93 9.47
C SER A 361 24.15 5.26 10.07
N TRP A 362 24.34 4.09 10.66
CA TRP A 362 23.27 3.26 11.20
C TRP A 362 23.51 2.95 12.68
N GLU A 363 22.46 3.16 13.47
CA GLU A 363 22.37 2.76 14.87
C GLU A 363 21.60 1.44 14.97
N PRO A 364 21.88 0.57 15.96
CA PRO A 364 21.07 -0.61 16.21
C PRO A 364 19.62 -0.23 16.50
N PHE A 365 18.68 -0.98 15.89
CA PHE A 365 17.27 -0.85 16.25
C PHE A 365 17.04 -1.28 17.70
N PRO A 366 16.26 -0.53 18.50
CA PRO A 366 16.06 -0.86 19.90
C PRO A 366 15.29 -2.17 20.07
N GLU A 367 15.52 -2.84 21.19
CA GLU A 367 14.76 -4.02 21.54
C GLU A 367 13.31 -3.64 21.87
N ILE A 368 12.39 -4.04 20.99
CA ILE A 368 10.94 -3.88 21.14
C ILE A 368 10.29 -5.24 21.39
N ARG A 369 9.09 -5.25 21.98
CA ARG A 369 8.32 -6.47 22.25
C ARG A 369 8.05 -7.26 20.98
N GLN A 370 8.20 -8.58 21.05
CA GLN A 370 8.21 -9.49 19.89
C GLN A 370 6.84 -10.01 19.44
N ASP A 371 5.80 -9.82 20.24
CA ASP A 371 4.44 -10.31 19.99
C ASP A 371 3.61 -9.34 19.12
N PHE A 372 3.58 -8.04 19.44
CA PHE A 372 2.77 -7.07 18.68
C PHE A 372 3.37 -5.67 18.57
N ALA A 373 2.97 -4.99 17.49
CA ALA A 373 3.06 -3.55 17.28
C ALA A 373 1.68 -2.89 17.46
N VAL A 374 1.64 -1.56 17.59
CA VAL A 374 0.39 -0.82 17.79
C VAL A 374 0.10 0.09 16.60
N LEU A 375 -1.06 -0.14 15.99
CA LEU A 375 -1.67 0.75 15.01
C LEU A 375 -2.61 1.72 15.74
N LEU A 376 -2.23 3.00 15.80
CA LEU A 376 -3.10 4.07 16.27
C LEU A 376 -3.98 4.54 15.12
N HIS A 377 -5.21 4.05 15.08
CA HIS A 377 -6.20 4.46 14.09
C HIS A 377 -6.89 5.75 14.54
N LEU A 378 -6.80 6.79 13.72
CA LEU A 378 -7.41 8.12 13.90
C LEU A 378 -8.32 8.43 12.70
N PRO A 379 -9.57 7.93 12.68
CA PRO A 379 -10.45 8.08 11.52
C PRO A 379 -10.57 9.54 11.06
N SER A 380 -10.37 9.79 9.75
CA SER A 380 -10.38 11.15 9.21
C SER A 380 -11.71 11.88 9.43
N ASP A 381 -12.84 11.17 9.44
CA ASP A 381 -14.18 11.75 9.57
C ASP A 381 -14.78 11.68 11.00
N GLN A 382 -14.22 10.85 11.87
CA GLN A 382 -14.76 10.53 13.20
C GLN A 382 -13.62 10.37 14.23
N PRO A 383 -12.90 11.45 14.56
CA PRO A 383 -11.72 11.39 15.44
C PRO A 383 -12.04 10.81 16.83
N GLU A 384 -13.29 10.93 17.32
CA GLU A 384 -13.72 10.37 18.58
C GLU A 384 -13.70 8.84 18.64
N ARG A 385 -13.69 8.17 17.48
CA ARG A 385 -13.55 6.72 17.33
C ARG A 385 -12.09 6.25 17.28
N ALA A 386 -11.14 7.14 17.57
CA ALA A 386 -9.74 6.79 17.68
C ALA A 386 -9.51 5.57 18.59
N GLN A 387 -8.60 4.70 18.17
CA GLN A 387 -8.32 3.45 18.88
C GLN A 387 -6.88 2.97 18.62
N ALA A 388 -6.33 2.27 19.61
CA ALA A 388 -5.07 1.54 19.48
C ALA A 388 -5.39 0.07 19.21
N ILE A 389 -4.91 -0.44 18.09
CA ILE A 389 -5.11 -1.82 17.63
C ILE A 389 -3.75 -2.53 17.64
N THR A 390 -3.72 -3.75 18.14
CA THR A 390 -2.51 -4.58 18.10
C THR A 390 -2.38 -5.28 16.75
N ILE A 391 -1.20 -5.24 16.16
CA ILE A 391 -0.81 -5.97 14.95
C ILE A 391 0.21 -7.02 15.35
N ASP A 392 -0.07 -8.28 15.04
CA ASP A 392 0.85 -9.39 15.30
C ASP A 392 2.12 -9.26 14.43
N ARG A 393 3.29 -9.25 15.08
CA ARG A 393 4.58 -9.08 14.41
C ARG A 393 5.03 -10.33 13.66
N TRP A 394 4.70 -11.52 14.18
CA TRP A 394 5.06 -12.78 13.54
C TRP A 394 4.27 -12.96 12.26
N TRP A 395 2.95 -12.77 12.34
CA TRP A 395 2.09 -12.80 11.17
C TRP A 395 2.55 -11.76 10.12
N GLY A 396 2.86 -10.54 10.55
CA GLY A 396 3.39 -9.50 9.65
C GLY A 396 4.72 -9.90 8.99
N GLY A 397 5.62 -10.58 9.71
CA GLY A 397 6.90 -11.07 9.20
C GLY A 397 6.74 -12.20 8.17
N GLU A 398 5.89 -13.19 8.44
CA GLU A 398 5.60 -14.30 7.53
C GLU A 398 5.01 -13.81 6.20
N VAL A 399 4.06 -12.87 6.29
CA VAL A 399 3.45 -12.28 5.09
C VAL A 399 4.45 -11.38 4.36
N MET A 400 5.33 -10.67 5.06
CA MET A 400 6.41 -9.91 4.43
C MET A 400 7.32 -10.81 3.58
N ILE A 401 7.68 -12.00 4.08
CA ILE A 401 8.46 -12.99 3.32
C ILE A 401 7.70 -13.41 2.06
N SER A 402 6.40 -13.69 2.18
CA SER A 402 5.55 -14.04 1.03
C SER A 402 5.49 -12.91 -0.02
N SER A 403 5.43 -11.64 0.42
CA SER A 403 5.51 -10.48 -0.47
C SER A 403 6.85 -10.42 -1.20
N LEU A 404 7.97 -10.60 -0.49
CA LEU A 404 9.30 -10.61 -1.09
C LEU A 404 9.44 -11.74 -2.12
N GLU A 405 8.95 -12.94 -1.80
CA GLU A 405 8.96 -14.08 -2.72
C GLU A 405 8.14 -13.81 -3.98
N ALA A 406 6.93 -13.25 -3.85
CA ALA A 406 6.09 -12.91 -4.99
C ALA A 406 6.79 -11.89 -5.91
N ARG A 407 7.48 -10.89 -5.34
CA ARG A 407 8.29 -9.93 -6.11
C ARG A 407 9.44 -10.62 -6.84
N ARG A 408 10.20 -11.49 -6.16
CA ARG A 408 11.29 -12.26 -6.76
C ARG A 408 10.79 -13.10 -7.94
N ARG A 409 9.74 -13.90 -7.73
CA ARG A 409 9.13 -14.73 -8.79
C ARG A 409 8.66 -13.89 -9.98
N ARG A 410 8.05 -12.71 -9.77
CA ARG A 410 7.66 -11.81 -10.87
C ARG A 410 8.87 -11.34 -11.70
N LYS A 411 10.00 -11.06 -11.04
CA LYS A 411 11.25 -10.68 -11.71
C LYS A 411 11.86 -11.83 -12.51
N GLU A 412 11.82 -13.05 -11.96
CA GLU A 412 12.43 -14.26 -12.55
C GLU A 412 11.53 -14.93 -13.60
N ALA A 413 10.22 -14.66 -13.59
CA ALA A 413 9.22 -15.32 -14.44
C ALA A 413 9.55 -15.32 -15.94
N LYS A 414 10.17 -14.25 -16.47
CA LYS A 414 10.56 -14.17 -17.90
C LYS A 414 11.46 -15.34 -18.33
N VAL A 415 12.25 -15.85 -17.39
CA VAL A 415 13.22 -16.93 -17.59
C VAL A 415 12.72 -18.25 -17.02
N GLU A 416 12.16 -18.24 -15.81
CA GLU A 416 11.84 -19.46 -15.06
C GLU A 416 10.51 -20.10 -15.40
N VAL A 417 9.54 -19.34 -15.94
CA VAL A 417 8.26 -19.93 -16.35
C VAL A 417 8.56 -21.05 -17.35
N PRO A 418 8.23 -22.32 -17.01
CA PRO A 418 8.59 -23.45 -17.85
C PRO A 418 8.01 -23.30 -19.25
N LYS A 419 8.89 -23.32 -20.25
CA LYS A 419 8.52 -23.31 -21.67
C LYS A 419 8.72 -24.72 -22.19
N HIS A 420 7.63 -25.44 -22.39
CA HIS A 420 7.69 -26.71 -23.08
C HIS A 420 7.81 -26.45 -24.58
N ALA A 421 8.79 -27.07 -25.23
CA ALA A 421 8.86 -27.07 -26.69
C ALA A 421 7.64 -27.82 -27.22
N ILE A 422 6.95 -27.23 -28.21
CA ILE A 422 6.01 -28.01 -29.01
C ILE A 422 6.86 -29.02 -29.80
N PRO A 423 6.54 -30.34 -29.75
CA PRO A 423 7.29 -31.34 -30.48
C PRO A 423 7.37 -30.98 -31.98
N VAL A 424 8.54 -31.22 -32.59
CA VAL A 424 8.69 -31.04 -34.04
C VAL A 424 7.81 -32.09 -34.74
N PRO A 425 6.79 -31.67 -35.52
CA PRO A 425 5.91 -32.62 -36.18
C PRO A 425 6.67 -33.39 -37.27
N SER A 426 6.23 -34.63 -37.53
CA SER A 426 6.67 -35.34 -38.73
C SER A 426 6.13 -34.66 -39.99
N ALA A 427 6.72 -34.94 -41.15
CA ALA A 427 6.21 -34.43 -42.42
C ALA A 427 4.75 -34.87 -42.67
N GLU A 428 4.41 -36.11 -42.29
CA GLU A 428 3.03 -36.64 -42.34
C GLU A 428 2.09 -35.83 -41.43
N ALA A 429 2.49 -35.51 -40.20
CA ALA A 429 1.66 -34.73 -39.28
C ALA A 429 1.45 -33.28 -39.75
N VAL A 430 2.47 -32.65 -40.35
CA VAL A 430 2.32 -31.33 -40.99
C VAL A 430 1.32 -31.41 -42.13
N ARG A 431 1.49 -32.40 -43.01
CA ARG A 431 0.65 -32.62 -44.18
C ARG A 431 -0.80 -32.94 -43.81
N TYR A 432 -1.00 -33.67 -42.72
CA TYR A 432 -2.32 -33.92 -42.12
C TYR A 432 -2.99 -32.60 -41.66
N CYS A 433 -2.25 -31.73 -40.97
CA CYS A 433 -2.74 -30.41 -40.55
C CYS A 433 -3.06 -29.51 -41.76
N GLU A 434 -2.25 -29.54 -42.81
CA GLU A 434 -2.50 -28.85 -44.08
C GLU A 434 -3.79 -29.34 -44.75
N ALA A 435 -4.03 -30.67 -44.78
CA ALA A 435 -5.26 -31.25 -45.30
C ALA A 435 -6.50 -30.72 -44.56
N ARG A 436 -6.43 -30.70 -43.22
CA ARG A 436 -7.51 -30.18 -42.37
C ARG A 436 -7.76 -28.68 -42.59
N ASN A 437 -6.70 -27.89 -42.74
CA ASN A 437 -6.81 -26.47 -43.03
C ASN A 437 -7.37 -26.21 -44.44
N ALA A 438 -6.95 -26.99 -45.43
CA ALA A 438 -7.43 -26.90 -46.81
C ALA A 438 -8.92 -27.25 -46.90
N LEU A 439 -9.37 -28.31 -46.21
CA LEU A 439 -10.79 -28.65 -46.07
C LEU A 439 -11.58 -27.49 -45.44
N SER A 440 -11.06 -26.88 -44.38
CA SER A 440 -11.74 -25.76 -43.72
C SER A 440 -11.86 -24.49 -44.58
N ALA A 441 -11.08 -24.41 -45.66
CA ALA A 441 -11.03 -23.26 -46.56
C ALA A 441 -11.83 -23.44 -47.85
N ILE A 442 -12.43 -24.62 -48.08
CA ILE A 442 -13.24 -24.84 -49.27
C ILE A 442 -14.52 -24.00 -49.21
N THR A 443 -15.00 -23.58 -50.37
CA THR A 443 -16.22 -22.80 -50.56
C THR A 443 -17.31 -23.56 -51.29
N THR A 444 -16.98 -24.73 -51.82
CA THR A 444 -17.92 -25.63 -52.52
C THR A 444 -17.59 -27.09 -52.21
N ALA A 445 -18.58 -27.98 -52.30
CA ALA A 445 -18.38 -29.41 -52.04
C ALA A 445 -17.40 -30.06 -53.05
N ASP A 446 -17.37 -29.57 -54.29
CA ASP A 446 -16.48 -30.08 -55.35
C ASP A 446 -15.00 -29.81 -55.04
N GLU A 447 -14.68 -28.70 -54.35
CA GLU A 447 -13.32 -28.40 -53.89
C GLU A 447 -12.83 -29.40 -52.83
N GLY A 448 -13.73 -30.02 -52.07
CA GLY A 448 -13.40 -31.05 -51.10
C GLY A 448 -12.76 -32.29 -51.73
N GLN A 449 -13.21 -32.67 -52.94
CA GLN A 449 -12.62 -33.79 -53.68
C GLN A 449 -11.17 -33.51 -54.09
N ALA A 450 -10.85 -32.27 -54.48
CA ALA A 450 -9.49 -31.87 -54.83
C ALA A 450 -8.56 -31.87 -53.61
N VAL A 451 -9.08 -31.53 -52.42
CA VAL A 451 -8.33 -31.65 -51.15
C VAL A 451 -8.07 -33.12 -50.82
N TYR A 452 -9.08 -33.99 -50.93
CA TYR A 452 -8.90 -35.44 -50.74
C TYR A 452 -7.78 -36.01 -51.61
N GLU A 453 -7.81 -35.72 -52.91
CA GLU A 453 -6.83 -36.22 -53.87
C GLU A 453 -5.41 -35.70 -53.57
N SER A 454 -5.30 -34.46 -53.10
CA SER A 454 -4.01 -33.82 -52.82
C SER A 454 -3.35 -34.33 -51.53
N PHE A 455 -4.13 -34.88 -50.59
CA PHE A 455 -3.67 -35.31 -49.27
C PHE A 455 -3.99 -36.79 -48.98
N GLN A 456 -4.26 -37.59 -50.01
CA GLN A 456 -4.68 -38.99 -49.88
C GLN A 456 -3.68 -39.85 -49.08
N ASP A 457 -2.40 -39.49 -49.12
CA ASP A 457 -1.31 -40.20 -48.45
C ASP A 457 -1.34 -40.10 -46.92
N VAL A 458 -2.05 -39.12 -46.36
CA VAL A 458 -2.25 -38.94 -44.92
C VAL A 458 -3.73 -39.02 -44.53
N TRP A 459 -4.60 -39.44 -45.45
CA TRP A 459 -6.04 -39.45 -45.24
C TRP A 459 -6.48 -40.61 -44.35
N ASP A 460 -7.27 -40.31 -43.33
CA ASP A 460 -7.81 -41.27 -42.39
C ASP A 460 -9.31 -41.03 -42.12
N ASP A 461 -9.87 -41.86 -41.26
CA ASP A 461 -11.29 -41.80 -40.89
C ASP A 461 -11.65 -40.47 -40.21
N ASP A 462 -10.71 -39.86 -39.47
CA ASP A 462 -10.90 -38.58 -38.79
C ASP A 462 -10.93 -37.40 -39.77
N LEU A 463 -10.07 -37.38 -40.80
CA LEU A 463 -10.16 -36.40 -41.90
C LEU A 463 -11.42 -36.62 -42.74
N ASN A 464 -11.83 -37.87 -42.95
CA ASN A 464 -13.07 -38.16 -43.65
C ASN A 464 -14.29 -37.64 -42.89
N GLN A 465 -14.37 -37.92 -41.59
CA GLN A 465 -15.44 -37.41 -40.73
C GLN A 465 -15.44 -35.88 -40.66
N PHE A 466 -14.26 -35.25 -40.62
CA PHE A 466 -14.15 -33.80 -40.66
C PHE A 466 -14.60 -33.21 -42.00
N ALA A 467 -14.25 -33.84 -43.12
CA ALA A 467 -14.69 -33.42 -44.45
C ALA A 467 -16.22 -33.52 -44.60
N GLU A 468 -16.84 -34.59 -44.10
CA GLU A 468 -18.31 -34.75 -44.07
C GLU A 468 -18.96 -33.62 -43.27
N ALA A 469 -18.43 -33.29 -42.09
CA ALA A 469 -18.93 -32.18 -41.27
C ALA A 469 -18.79 -30.81 -41.96
N ILE A 470 -17.69 -30.57 -42.70
CA ILE A 470 -17.53 -29.34 -43.49
C ILE A 470 -18.51 -29.30 -44.66
N ALA A 471 -18.74 -30.43 -45.34
CA ALA A 471 -19.68 -30.51 -46.46
C ALA A 471 -21.12 -30.21 -46.06
N GLU A 472 -21.53 -30.52 -44.82
CA GLU A 472 -22.85 -30.15 -44.28
C GLU A 472 -23.02 -28.63 -44.07
N LEU A 473 -21.93 -27.86 -44.05
CA LEU A 473 -21.96 -26.39 -43.88
C LEU A 473 -22.00 -25.63 -45.21
N LEU A 474 -21.87 -26.32 -46.35
CA LEU A 474 -21.87 -25.78 -47.72
C LEU A 474 -23.24 -25.97 -48.36
#